data_AF-A0A351VKV3-F1
#
_entry.id   AF-A0A351VKV3-F1
#
_cell.length_a   1.000
_cell.length_b   1.000
_cell.length_c   1.000
_cell.angle_alpha   90.00
_cell.angle_beta   90.00
_cell.angle_gamma   90.00
#
_symmetry.space_group_name_H-M   'P 1'
#
loop_
_entity.id
_entity.type
_entity.pdbx_description
1 polymer ?
#
loop_
_entity_poly.entity_id
_entity_poly.type
_entity_poly.pdbx_seq_one_letter_code
_entity_poly.pdbx_strand_id
1 'polypeptide(L)'
;MRLTAFSKFVVTVSASVMLMVTLMTTNVQTANAESLPPCPAKPNCVSSQATDSHHIEPFRISGEAQASFEKLRNILTQRSDTRLISTNDATIRVEFRTFLGFVDDGLFLLDSANSLIHVRSAARSGYWDLGKNRGRMEEIRRAFTGTTP
;
A
#
# COMPACT_ATOMS: atom_id res chain seq x y z
N MET A 1 44.80 10.31 -65.73
CA MET A 1 45.21 11.14 -64.57
C MET A 1 44.00 11.99 -64.19
N ARG A 2 43.35 11.65 -63.05
CA ARG A 2 42.42 12.42 -62.18
C ARG A 2 41.70 13.64 -62.82
N LEU A 3 40.37 13.78 -62.82
CA LEU A 3 39.42 13.65 -61.71
C LEU A 3 37.96 13.52 -62.24
N THR A 4 37.10 13.09 -61.33
CA THR A 4 35.74 12.53 -61.43
C THR A 4 34.61 13.44 -61.92
N ALA A 5 33.59 12.78 -62.47
CA ALA A 5 32.33 13.29 -63.01
C ALA A 5 31.47 14.08 -62.01
N PHE A 6 30.78 15.09 -62.54
CA PHE A 6 29.53 15.63 -62.00
C PHE A 6 28.44 14.56 -62.07
N SER A 7 27.75 14.26 -60.96
CA SER A 7 26.39 13.71 -61.02
C SER A 7 25.54 14.24 -59.88
N LYS A 8 24.38 14.73 -60.27
CA LYS A 8 23.30 15.31 -59.48
C LYS A 8 22.66 14.24 -58.61
N PHE A 9 22.34 14.52 -57.35
CA PHE A 9 21.13 14.00 -56.73
C PHE A 9 20.70 14.88 -55.55
N VAL A 10 19.71 15.73 -55.81
CA VAL A 10 18.90 16.39 -54.78
C VAL A 10 17.94 15.31 -54.27
N VAL A 11 18.06 14.92 -53.01
CA VAL A 11 16.99 14.21 -52.29
C VAL A 11 16.70 15.00 -51.03
N THR A 12 15.59 15.72 -51.12
CA THR A 12 14.77 16.23 -50.04
C THR A 12 14.58 15.14 -48.99
N VAL A 13 15.19 15.31 -47.81
CA VAL A 13 14.89 14.44 -46.65
C VAL A 13 13.55 14.89 -46.09
N SER A 14 12.56 14.02 -46.22
CA SER A 14 11.19 14.19 -45.75
C SER A 14 11.13 14.30 -44.23
N ALA A 15 10.24 15.17 -43.75
CA ALA A 15 9.87 15.36 -42.34
C ALA A 15 9.08 14.17 -41.79
N SER A 16 9.68 12.98 -41.80
CA SER A 16 9.03 11.74 -41.38
C SER A 16 9.90 11.02 -40.36
N VAL A 17 9.43 11.08 -39.12
CA VAL A 17 9.83 10.23 -37.99
C VAL A 17 11.25 10.52 -37.47
N MET A 18 11.40 11.69 -36.84
CA MET A 18 12.37 11.86 -35.76
C MET A 18 11.98 10.86 -34.67
N LEU A 19 12.60 9.69 -34.79
CA LEU A 19 12.45 8.51 -33.95
C LEU A 19 12.43 8.94 -32.48
N MET A 20 11.29 8.68 -31.85
CA MET A 20 11.08 8.61 -30.42
C MET A 20 12.26 7.90 -29.74
N VAL A 21 13.22 8.67 -29.23
CA VAL A 21 13.95 8.25 -28.03
C VAL A 21 13.28 8.97 -26.89
N THR A 22 12.25 8.29 -26.40
CA THR A 22 11.51 8.49 -25.17
C THR A 22 12.44 8.85 -24.00
N LEU A 23 12.68 10.15 -23.80
CA LEU A 23 12.81 10.66 -22.44
C LEU A 23 11.42 10.72 -21.83
N MET A 24 10.85 9.55 -21.58
CA MET A 24 9.94 9.41 -20.44
C MET A 24 10.85 9.58 -19.23
N THR A 25 11.11 10.83 -18.85
CA THR A 25 11.55 11.13 -17.49
C THR A 25 10.37 10.73 -16.62
N THR A 26 10.26 9.45 -16.29
CA THR A 26 9.49 9.02 -15.15
C THR A 26 10.14 9.74 -14.00
N ASN A 27 9.47 10.79 -13.50
CA ASN A 27 9.67 11.21 -12.14
C ASN A 27 9.42 9.95 -11.31
N VAL A 28 10.50 9.23 -10.98
CA VAL A 28 10.48 8.28 -9.89
C VAL A 28 10.27 9.17 -8.69
N GLN A 29 8.99 9.43 -8.39
CA GLN A 29 8.58 9.92 -7.11
C GLN A 29 9.16 8.90 -6.15
N THR A 30 10.26 9.24 -5.49
CA THR A 30 10.74 8.49 -4.35
C THR A 30 9.52 8.36 -3.46
N ALA A 31 8.96 7.16 -3.40
CA ALA A 31 7.90 6.84 -2.46
C ALA A 31 8.56 7.06 -1.10
N ASN A 32 8.38 8.26 -0.54
CA ASN A 32 8.59 8.48 0.87
C ASN A 32 7.72 7.39 1.50
N ALA A 33 8.36 6.38 2.09
CA ALA A 33 7.64 5.29 2.73
C ALA A 33 6.66 5.96 3.71
N GLU A 34 5.37 5.96 3.36
CA GLU A 34 4.36 6.67 4.13
C GLU A 34 4.24 5.96 5.49
N SER A 35 5.03 6.39 6.47
CA SER A 35 4.99 5.80 7.80
C SER A 35 3.60 5.92 8.40
N LEU A 36 3.15 4.90 9.12
CA LEU A 36 1.87 4.94 9.82
C LEU A 36 1.91 6.05 10.89
N PRO A 37 0.81 6.77 11.11
CA PRO A 37 0.72 7.70 12.22
C PRO A 37 1.03 7.00 13.55
N PRO A 38 1.76 7.64 14.49
CA PRO A 38 2.02 7.02 15.79
C PRO A 38 0.72 6.70 16.54
N CYS A 39 0.77 5.70 17.41
CA CYS A 39 -0.30 5.50 18.38
C CYS A 39 -0.29 6.63 19.41
N PRO A 40 -1.46 7.16 19.81
CA PRO A 40 -1.52 8.02 20.99
C PRO A 40 -1.15 7.20 22.24
N ALA A 41 -0.93 7.86 23.38
CA ALA A 41 -0.60 7.20 24.64
C ALA A 41 -1.73 6.29 25.22
N LYS A 42 -2.91 6.27 24.59
CA LYS A 42 -4.04 5.46 25.04
C LYS A 42 -3.89 4.02 24.53
N PRO A 43 -4.26 3.02 25.34
CA PRO A 43 -4.04 1.60 25.03
C PRO A 43 -4.95 1.05 23.92
N ASN A 44 -5.93 1.83 23.45
CA ASN A 44 -6.86 1.46 22.38
C ASN A 44 -6.30 1.71 20.97
N CYS A 45 -5.00 1.57 20.80
CA CYS A 45 -4.31 1.63 19.51
C CYS A 45 -3.28 0.49 19.40
N VAL A 46 -3.14 -0.08 18.21
CA VAL A 46 -2.02 -0.97 17.88
C VAL A 46 -1.37 -0.51 16.59
N SER A 47 -0.05 -0.69 16.48
CA SER A 47 0.72 -0.37 15.27
C SER A 47 1.92 -1.30 15.13
N SER A 48 2.19 -1.78 13.92
CA SER A 48 3.39 -2.57 13.64
C SER A 48 4.69 -1.76 13.62
N GLN A 49 4.58 -0.44 13.63
CA GLN A 49 5.72 0.47 13.69
C GLN A 49 5.90 1.09 15.09
N ALA A 50 5.07 0.71 16.08
CA ALA A 50 5.27 1.10 17.47
C ALA A 50 6.44 0.33 18.09
N THR A 51 7.16 0.98 19.00
CA THR A 51 8.30 0.43 19.76
C THR A 51 7.96 0.14 21.22
N ASP A 52 6.70 0.34 21.62
CA ASP A 52 6.19 0.17 22.97
C ASP A 52 5.08 -0.90 23.04
N SER A 53 4.24 -0.87 24.08
CA SER A 53 3.13 -1.82 24.27
C SER A 53 2.07 -1.80 23.17
N HIS A 54 2.03 -0.77 22.32
CA HIS A 54 1.11 -0.72 21.17
C HIS A 54 1.57 -1.63 20.03
N HIS A 55 2.78 -2.19 20.09
CA HIS A 55 3.33 -3.02 19.03
C HIS A 55 2.46 -4.23 18.70
N ILE A 56 2.29 -4.52 17.41
CA ILE A 56 1.69 -5.75 16.87
C ILE A 56 2.44 -6.17 15.61
N GLU A 57 2.53 -7.47 15.33
CA GLU A 57 3.26 -7.93 14.14
C GLU A 57 2.70 -7.34 12.82
N PRO A 58 3.55 -6.98 11.85
CA PRO A 58 3.08 -6.73 10.49
C PRO A 58 2.53 -8.01 9.85
N PHE A 59 1.89 -7.89 8.69
CA PHE A 59 1.42 -9.03 7.93
C PHE A 59 2.54 -9.45 6.99
N ARG A 60 3.04 -10.68 7.11
CA ARG A 60 4.09 -11.20 6.22
C ARG A 60 3.48 -11.62 4.90
N ILE A 61 4.03 -11.12 3.80
CA ILE A 61 3.60 -11.46 2.45
C ILE A 61 4.27 -12.78 2.04
N SER A 62 3.47 -13.73 1.58
CA SER A 62 3.95 -14.95 0.91
C SER A 62 3.56 -14.87 -0.56
N GLY A 63 4.53 -14.58 -1.44
CA GLY A 63 4.32 -14.48 -2.88
C GLY A 63 4.36 -13.05 -3.40
N GLU A 64 3.58 -12.76 -4.45
CA GLU A 64 3.59 -11.46 -5.10
C GLU A 64 2.93 -10.39 -4.20
N ALA A 65 3.60 -9.25 -4.07
CA ALA A 65 3.25 -8.20 -3.12
C ALA A 65 1.88 -7.61 -3.41
N GLN A 66 1.59 -7.30 -4.67
CA GLN A 66 0.36 -6.62 -5.03
C GLN A 66 -0.84 -7.57 -5.02
N ALA A 67 -0.68 -8.82 -5.46
CA ALA A 67 -1.68 -9.87 -5.31
C ALA A 67 -2.03 -10.11 -3.83
N SER A 68 -1.03 -10.06 -2.94
CA SER A 68 -1.25 -10.20 -1.50
C SER A 68 -1.96 -8.97 -0.91
N PHE A 69 -1.61 -7.77 -1.34
CA PHE A 69 -2.29 -6.56 -0.87
C PHE A 69 -3.75 -6.50 -1.34
N GLU A 70 -4.04 -6.91 -2.58
CA GLU A 70 -5.41 -7.06 -3.09
C GLU A 70 -6.17 -8.19 -2.36
N LYS A 71 -5.50 -9.29 -1.99
CA LYS A 71 -6.08 -10.31 -1.10
C LYS A 71 -6.50 -9.71 0.24
N LEU A 72 -5.65 -8.90 0.86
CA LEU A 72 -5.98 -8.22 2.12
C LEU A 72 -7.17 -7.28 1.94
N ARG A 73 -7.21 -6.50 0.86
CA ARG A 73 -8.35 -5.64 0.52
C ARG A 73 -9.65 -6.43 0.44
N ASN A 74 -9.65 -7.59 -0.22
CA ASN A 74 -10.82 -8.45 -0.33
C ASN A 74 -11.27 -9.02 1.02
N ILE A 75 -10.34 -9.42 1.89
CA ILE A 75 -10.66 -9.84 3.26
C ILE A 75 -11.33 -8.70 4.02
N LEU A 76 -10.80 -7.48 3.91
CA LEU A 76 -11.34 -6.31 4.59
C LEU A 76 -12.75 -5.97 4.10
N THR A 77 -13.01 -5.99 2.79
CA THR A 77 -14.32 -5.62 2.22
C THR A 77 -15.41 -6.67 2.44
N GLN A 78 -15.05 -7.93 2.70
CA GLN A 78 -16.00 -9.01 3.01
C GLN A 78 -16.46 -9.01 4.47
N ARG A 79 -15.76 -8.31 5.36
CA ARG A 79 -16.14 -8.22 6.78
C ARG A 79 -17.34 -7.31 6.98
N SER A 80 -18.30 -7.76 7.78
CA SER A 80 -19.50 -6.99 8.11
C SER A 80 -19.23 -5.73 8.93
N ASP A 81 -18.11 -5.68 9.67
CA ASP A 81 -17.73 -4.54 10.51
C ASP A 81 -16.85 -3.51 9.80
N THR A 82 -16.52 -3.69 8.52
CA THR A 82 -15.56 -2.83 7.79
C THR A 82 -16.25 -1.93 6.78
N ARG A 83 -15.82 -0.66 6.72
CA ARG A 83 -16.11 0.27 5.63
C ARG A 83 -14.81 0.70 4.97
N LEU A 84 -14.64 0.43 3.69
CA LEU A 84 -13.51 0.95 2.90
C LEU A 84 -13.65 2.46 2.72
N ILE A 85 -12.61 3.22 3.07
CA ILE A 85 -12.57 4.68 2.98
C ILE A 85 -11.78 5.13 1.76
N SER A 86 -10.59 4.58 1.57
CA SER A 86 -9.75 4.84 0.40
C SER A 86 -8.75 3.71 0.19
N THR A 87 -8.31 3.53 -1.04
CA THR A 87 -7.26 2.58 -1.39
C THR A 87 -6.47 3.11 -2.58
N ASN A 88 -5.18 2.81 -2.61
CA ASN A 88 -4.31 2.93 -3.79
C ASN A 88 -3.36 1.72 -3.83
N ASP A 89 -2.34 1.77 -4.67
CA ASP A 89 -1.43 0.64 -4.87
C ASP A 89 -0.61 0.27 -3.63
N ALA A 90 -0.46 1.16 -2.66
CA ALA A 90 0.36 0.95 -1.47
C ALA A 90 -0.37 1.15 -0.13
N THR A 91 -1.61 1.65 -0.15
CA THR A 91 -2.35 2.00 1.08
C THR A 91 -3.80 1.53 1.02
N ILE A 92 -4.30 1.05 2.16
CA ILE A 92 -5.72 0.78 2.40
C ILE A 92 -6.12 1.50 3.69
N ARG A 93 -7.18 2.31 3.61
CA ARG A 93 -7.78 2.98 4.77
C ARG A 93 -9.21 2.47 4.94
N VAL A 94 -9.52 2.02 6.16
CA VAL A 94 -10.85 1.51 6.51
C VAL A 94 -11.32 2.10 7.83
N GLU A 95 -12.63 2.07 8.04
CA GLU A 95 -13.26 2.21 9.35
C GLU A 95 -13.77 0.85 9.81
N PHE A 96 -13.49 0.46 11.05
CA PHE A 96 -14.16 -0.64 11.72
C PHE A 96 -15.27 -0.10 12.61
N ARG A 97 -16.49 -0.62 12.45
CA ARG A 97 -17.69 -0.14 13.12
C ARG A 97 -18.27 -1.24 13.99
N THR A 98 -18.41 -0.97 15.27
CA THR A 98 -19.02 -1.92 16.21
C THR A 98 -20.54 -1.70 16.31
N PHE A 99 -21.28 -2.72 16.74
CA PHE A 99 -22.72 -2.61 17.00
C PHE A 99 -23.09 -1.53 18.01
N LEU A 100 -22.16 -1.17 18.92
CA LEU A 100 -22.35 -0.11 19.91
C LEU A 100 -22.05 1.30 19.36
N GLY A 101 -21.76 1.44 18.06
CA GLY A 101 -21.50 2.73 17.41
C GLY A 101 -20.06 3.23 17.50
N PHE A 102 -19.14 2.49 18.16
CA PHE A 102 -17.71 2.85 18.15
C PHE A 102 -17.12 2.68 16.76
N VAL A 103 -16.23 3.61 16.40
CA VAL A 103 -15.50 3.63 15.13
C VAL A 103 -14.00 3.61 15.41
N ASP A 104 -13.32 2.64 14.83
CA ASP A 104 -11.86 2.51 14.85
C ASP A 104 -11.32 2.73 13.43
N ASP A 105 -10.21 3.45 13.29
CA ASP A 105 -9.52 3.62 12.01
C ASP A 105 -8.52 2.48 11.79
N GLY A 106 -8.57 1.84 10.62
CA GLY A 106 -7.59 0.86 10.14
C GLY A 106 -6.77 1.44 8.99
N LEU A 107 -5.44 1.36 9.10
CA LEU A 107 -4.50 1.76 8.07
C LEU A 107 -3.56 0.59 7.76
N PHE A 108 -3.42 0.27 6.48
CA PHE A 108 -2.52 -0.76 5.99
C PHE A 108 -1.61 -0.15 4.93
N LEU A 109 -0.32 -0.41 5.05
CA LEU A 109 0.73 0.12 4.18
C LEU A 109 1.56 -1.03 3.62
N LEU A 110 1.63 -1.13 2.30
CA LEU A 110 2.44 -2.12 1.59
C LEU A 110 3.92 -1.70 1.62
N ASP A 111 4.76 -2.55 2.20
CA ASP A 111 6.20 -2.51 2.08
C ASP A 111 6.66 -3.70 1.24
N SER A 112 6.63 -3.52 -0.07
CA SER A 112 7.00 -4.55 -1.03
C SER A 112 8.49 -4.92 -0.94
N ALA A 113 9.35 -3.97 -0.55
CA ALA A 113 10.78 -4.20 -0.43
C ALA A 113 11.10 -5.22 0.68
N ASN A 114 10.36 -5.16 1.79
CA ASN A 114 10.53 -6.09 2.92
C ASN A 114 9.52 -7.24 2.94
N SER A 115 8.64 -7.34 1.93
CA SER A 115 7.54 -8.33 1.89
C SER A 115 6.64 -8.25 3.14
N LEU A 116 6.29 -7.03 3.54
CA LEU A 116 5.45 -6.75 4.70
C LEU A 116 4.25 -5.89 4.30
N ILE A 117 3.16 -6.03 5.05
CA ILE A 117 2.11 -5.01 5.13
C ILE A 117 2.11 -4.50 6.57
N HIS A 118 2.53 -3.25 6.75
CA HIS A 118 2.44 -2.58 8.03
C HIS A 118 0.99 -2.24 8.34
N VAL A 119 0.63 -2.27 9.62
CA VAL A 119 -0.74 -2.08 10.08
C VAL A 119 -0.82 -1.14 11.25
N ARG A 120 -1.88 -0.32 11.30
CA ARG A 120 -2.33 0.41 12.47
C ARG A 120 -3.84 0.29 12.62
N SER A 121 -4.30 0.07 13.85
CA SER A 121 -5.72 0.12 14.20
C SER A 121 -5.91 0.94 15.47
N ALA A 122 -6.74 1.98 15.42
CA ALA A 122 -6.91 2.92 16.54
C ALA A 122 -8.35 3.38 16.71
N ALA A 123 -8.85 3.36 17.93
CA ALA A 123 -10.17 3.90 18.25
C ALA A 123 -10.20 5.44 18.13
N ARG A 124 -11.27 6.00 17.56
CA ARG A 124 -11.45 7.47 17.48
C ARG A 124 -11.78 8.10 18.83
N SER A 125 -12.40 7.35 19.73
CA SER A 125 -12.86 7.82 21.02
C SER A 125 -12.75 6.74 22.09
N GLY A 126 -12.95 7.13 23.36
CA GLY A 126 -12.73 6.25 24.51
C GLY A 126 -11.25 6.19 24.93
N TYR A 127 -11.00 5.41 25.98
CA TYR A 127 -9.65 5.14 26.49
C TYR A 127 -9.30 3.65 26.35
N TRP A 128 -10.27 2.77 26.64
CA TRP A 128 -10.12 1.33 26.55
C TRP A 128 -11.02 0.78 25.45
N ASP A 129 -10.52 -0.21 24.71
CA ASP A 129 -11.27 -0.97 23.70
C ASP A 129 -11.42 -2.45 24.06
N LEU A 130 -10.98 -2.86 25.26
CA LEU A 130 -10.91 -4.25 25.71
C LEU A 130 -10.09 -5.15 24.78
N GLY A 131 -9.07 -4.60 24.12
CA GLY A 131 -8.21 -5.33 23.19
C GLY A 131 -8.85 -5.58 21.82
N LYS A 132 -9.99 -4.96 21.50
CA LYS A 132 -10.68 -5.12 20.22
C LYS A 132 -9.79 -4.84 19.02
N ASN A 133 -9.00 -3.76 19.04
CA ASN A 133 -8.13 -3.42 17.91
C ASN A 133 -7.06 -4.49 17.69
N ARG A 134 -6.41 -4.98 18.76
CA ARG A 134 -5.45 -6.08 18.67
C ARG A 134 -6.12 -7.36 18.17
N GLY A 135 -7.21 -7.79 18.82
CA GLY A 135 -7.92 -9.02 18.47
C GLY A 135 -8.41 -9.03 17.03
N ARG A 136 -8.93 -7.90 16.54
CA ARG A 136 -9.36 -7.72 15.16
C ARG A 136 -8.20 -7.86 14.17
N MET A 137 -7.06 -7.23 14.45
CA MET A 137 -5.90 -7.34 13.55
C MET A 137 -5.37 -8.78 13.50
N GLU A 138 -5.38 -9.50 14.63
CA GLU A 138 -5.03 -10.93 14.67
C GLU A 138 -6.00 -11.80 13.86
N GLU A 139 -7.30 -11.51 13.93
CA GLU A 139 -8.33 -12.21 13.15
C GLU A 139 -8.12 -12.00 11.64
N ILE A 140 -7.90 -10.75 11.21
CA ILE A 140 -7.62 -10.41 9.82
C ILE A 140 -6.31 -11.07 9.37
N ARG A 141 -5.28 -11.12 10.22
CA ARG A 141 -4.01 -11.79 9.92
C ARG A 141 -4.18 -13.30 9.74
N ARG A 142 -5.01 -13.97 10.55
CA ARG A 142 -5.33 -15.39 10.37
C ARG A 142 -6.02 -15.65 9.03
N ALA A 143 -7.03 -14.86 8.69
CA ALA A 143 -7.70 -14.93 7.39
C ALA A 143 -6.73 -14.68 6.23
N PHE A 144 -5.81 -13.73 6.40
CA PHE A 144 -4.80 -13.39 5.41
C PHE A 144 -3.78 -14.51 5.18
N THR A 145 -3.32 -15.16 6.25
CA THR A 145 -2.35 -16.27 6.17
C THR A 145 -2.99 -17.60 5.83
N GLY A 146 -4.33 -17.70 5.85
CA GLY A 146 -5.03 -18.97 5.64
C GLY A 146 -4.91 -19.93 6.82
N THR A 147 -4.57 -19.42 8.00
CA THR A 147 -4.45 -20.24 9.22
C THR A 147 -5.84 -20.37 9.85
N THR A 148 -6.47 -21.54 9.74
CA THR A 148 -7.67 -21.89 10.51
C THR A 148 -7.29 -22.04 12.00
N PRO A 149 -8.13 -21.60 12.96
CA PRO A 149 -7.87 -21.80 14.38
C PRO A 149 -7.67 -23.28 14.76
#